data_AF-A0A927FQ53-F1
#
_entry.id   AF-A0A927FQ53-F1
#
_cell.length_a   1.000
_cell.length_b   1.000
_cell.length_c   1.000
_cell.angle_alpha   90.00
_cell.angle_beta   90.00
_cell.angle_gamma   90.00
#
_symmetry.space_group_name_H-M   'P 1'
#
loop_
_entity.id
_entity.type
_entity.pdbx_description
1 polymer ?
#
loop_
_entity_poly.entity_id
_entity_poly.type
_entity_poly.pdbx_seq_one_letter_code
_entity_poly.pdbx_strand_id
1 'polypeptide(L)'
;MWTGPWPSLEINQLDNSLKLVEALVRTPERGRPDEVTAALARFLVVRTCGYLEQVVEVCCRSLIASKSAPVIASFGGSWLGRGTNPAPEKLAVLAGRFSRPWADELDELLNRDDQRLRREIALLVDRRNKIAHGLSEGIGSRKALDLLDPAREVADWFILRLDPRS
;
A
#
# COMPACT_ATOMS: atom_id res chain seq x y z
N MET A 1 21.57 -0.51 14.48
CA MET A 1 21.26 -1.94 14.27
C MET A 1 19.85 -2.20 14.76
N TRP A 2 18.98 -2.75 13.92
CA TRP A 2 17.57 -3.00 14.24
C TRP A 2 17.42 -4.23 15.15
N THR A 3 16.59 -4.14 16.19
CA THR A 3 16.42 -5.21 17.20
C THR A 3 14.98 -5.71 17.32
N GLY A 4 14.03 -5.08 16.63
CA GLY A 4 12.62 -5.45 16.68
C GLY A 4 12.22 -6.57 15.70
N PRO A 5 11.02 -7.14 15.85
CA PRO A 5 10.47 -8.05 14.86
C PRO A 5 10.25 -7.34 13.51
N TRP A 6 10.32 -8.10 12.42
CA TRP A 6 9.98 -7.65 11.08
C TRP A 6 9.18 -8.73 10.35
N PRO A 7 8.01 -8.42 9.73
CA PRO A 7 7.37 -7.10 9.66
C PRO A 7 7.07 -6.51 11.05
N SER A 8 7.14 -5.17 11.16
CA SER A 8 6.96 -4.50 12.45
C SER A 8 5.53 -4.70 12.99
N LEU A 9 5.34 -4.48 14.29
CA LEU A 9 4.01 -4.49 14.90
C LEU A 9 3.06 -3.52 14.19
N GLU A 10 3.56 -2.36 13.76
CA GLU A 10 2.81 -1.35 13.00
C GLU A 10 2.30 -1.90 11.66
N ILE A 11 3.15 -2.60 10.88
CA ILE A 11 2.73 -3.24 9.61
C ILE A 11 1.66 -4.30 9.87
N ASN A 12 1.84 -5.13 10.90
CA ASN A 12 0.85 -6.15 11.26
C ASN A 12 -0.49 -5.52 11.68
N GLN A 13 -0.47 -4.39 12.39
CA GLN A 13 -1.67 -3.64 12.76
C GLN A 13 -2.39 -3.05 11.54
N LEU A 14 -1.65 -2.53 10.55
CA LEU A 14 -2.20 -2.03 9.30
C LEU A 14 -2.94 -3.14 8.52
N ASP A 15 -2.32 -4.32 8.37
CA ASP A 15 -2.96 -5.46 7.69
C ASP A 15 -4.17 -6.00 8.47
N ASN A 16 -4.08 -6.12 9.80
CA ASN A 16 -5.22 -6.52 10.63
C ASN A 16 -6.40 -5.53 10.51
N SER A 17 -6.13 -4.23 10.50
CA SER A 17 -7.17 -3.21 10.27
C SER A 17 -7.82 -3.35 8.90
N LEU A 18 -7.04 -3.65 7.85
CA LEU A 18 -7.57 -3.87 6.51
C LEU A 18 -8.44 -5.14 6.44
N LYS A 19 -8.00 -6.25 7.07
CA LYS A 19 -8.73 -7.52 7.14
C LYS A 19 -10.12 -7.39 7.77
N LEU A 20 -10.28 -6.50 8.76
CA LEU A 20 -11.59 -6.23 9.36
C LEU A 20 -12.57 -5.64 8.34
N VAL A 21 -12.12 -4.67 7.53
CA VAL A 21 -12.95 -4.04 6.50
C VAL A 21 -13.21 -5.01 5.34
N GLU A 22 -12.20 -5.79 4.95
CA GLU A 22 -12.34 -6.86 3.98
C GLU A 22 -13.45 -7.85 4.40
N ALA A 23 -13.46 -8.30 5.65
CA ALA A 23 -14.47 -9.23 6.17
C ALA A 23 -15.88 -8.65 6.08
N LEU A 24 -16.04 -7.36 6.42
CA LEU A 24 -17.32 -6.66 6.32
C LEU A 24 -17.84 -6.61 4.88
N VAL A 25 -16.97 -6.45 3.88
CA VAL A 25 -17.36 -6.41 2.46
C VAL A 25 -17.60 -7.80 1.89
N ARG A 26 -16.78 -8.78 2.28
CA ARG A 26 -16.83 -10.16 1.76
C ARG A 26 -18.05 -10.93 2.26
N THR A 27 -18.43 -10.71 3.51
CA THR A 27 -19.54 -11.43 4.17
C THR A 27 -20.60 -10.44 4.65
N PRO A 28 -21.48 -9.96 3.74
CA PRO A 28 -22.51 -9.02 4.13
C PRO A 28 -23.57 -9.65 5.03
N GLU A 29 -24.00 -8.92 6.04
CA GLU A 29 -25.13 -9.30 6.90
C GLU A 29 -26.42 -9.42 6.07
N ARG A 30 -27.29 -10.37 6.44
CA ARG A 30 -28.59 -10.54 5.78
C ARG A 30 -29.41 -9.26 5.93
N GLY A 31 -30.01 -8.80 4.83
CA GLY A 31 -30.84 -7.59 4.81
C GLY A 31 -30.04 -6.28 4.81
N ARG A 32 -28.70 -6.32 4.65
CA ARG A 32 -27.90 -5.10 4.50
C ARG A 32 -28.37 -4.30 3.27
N PRO A 33 -28.69 -3.00 3.42
CA PRO A 33 -29.03 -2.15 2.29
C PRO A 33 -27.89 -2.01 1.28
N ASP A 34 -28.23 -1.90 -0.01
CA ASP A 34 -27.25 -1.77 -1.10
C ASP A 34 -26.35 -0.53 -0.94
N GLU A 35 -26.89 0.57 -0.42
CA GLU A 35 -26.14 1.80 -0.14
C GLU A 35 -25.01 1.57 0.88
N VAL A 36 -25.28 0.76 1.91
CA VAL A 36 -24.28 0.39 2.91
C VAL A 36 -23.22 -0.50 2.29
N THR A 37 -23.61 -1.45 1.44
CA THR A 37 -22.67 -2.29 0.68
C THR A 37 -21.77 -1.44 -0.22
N ALA A 38 -22.33 -0.49 -0.95
CA ALA A 38 -21.59 0.43 -1.80
C ALA A 38 -20.67 1.37 -0.99
N ALA A 39 -21.09 1.81 0.19
CA ALA A 39 -20.26 2.60 1.09
C ALA A 39 -19.06 1.79 1.62
N LEU A 40 -19.29 0.55 2.05
CA LEU A 40 -18.22 -0.33 2.53
C LEU A 40 -17.23 -0.70 1.42
N ALA A 41 -17.70 -0.93 0.18
CA ALA A 41 -16.82 -1.18 -0.96
C ALA A 41 -15.89 0.03 -1.23
N ARG A 42 -16.45 1.25 -1.24
CA ARG A 42 -15.66 2.49 -1.38
C ARG A 42 -14.68 2.66 -0.22
N PHE A 43 -15.13 2.39 1.01
CA PHE A 43 -14.26 2.46 2.18
C PHE A 43 -13.11 1.45 2.09
N LEU A 44 -13.36 0.23 1.63
CA LEU A 44 -12.33 -0.78 1.42
C LEU A 44 -11.27 -0.31 0.42
N VAL A 45 -11.65 0.35 -0.68
CA VAL A 45 -10.70 0.94 -1.64
C VAL A 45 -9.80 1.98 -0.97
N VAL A 46 -10.40 2.90 -0.20
CA VAL A 46 -9.64 3.92 0.54
C VAL A 46 -8.68 3.26 1.53
N ARG A 47 -9.14 2.25 2.27
CA ARG A 47 -8.32 1.51 3.25
C ARG A 47 -7.22 0.69 2.59
N THR A 48 -7.46 0.11 1.42
CA THR A 48 -6.47 -0.65 0.66
C THR A 48 -5.35 0.25 0.14
N CYS A 49 -5.70 1.42 -0.42
CA CYS A 49 -4.73 2.41 -0.86
C CYS A 49 -3.92 2.97 0.33
N GLY A 50 -4.60 3.27 1.44
CA GLY A 50 -3.95 3.75 2.66
C GLY A 50 -3.03 2.71 3.29
N TYR A 51 -3.41 1.42 3.27
CA TYR A 51 -2.56 0.32 3.71
C TYR A 51 -1.23 0.28 2.95
N LEU A 52 -1.29 0.28 1.61
CA LEU A 52 -0.09 0.23 0.78
C LEU A 52 0.82 1.44 1.04
N GLU A 53 0.24 2.64 1.08
CA GLU A 53 0.97 3.88 1.35
C GLU A 53 1.70 3.82 2.70
N GLN A 54 1.01 3.41 3.76
CA GLN A 54 1.57 3.34 5.10
C GLN A 54 2.62 2.23 5.24
N VAL A 55 2.41 1.05 4.65
CA VAL A 55 3.42 -0.01 4.67
C VAL A 55 4.71 0.46 3.99
N VAL A 56 4.60 1.08 2.82
CA VAL A 56 5.76 1.63 2.09
C VAL A 56 6.51 2.66 2.94
N GLU A 57 5.78 3.58 3.58
CA GLU A 57 6.37 4.60 4.47
C GLU A 57 7.12 3.95 5.65
N VAL A 58 6.49 2.98 6.32
CA VAL A 58 7.08 2.28 7.47
C VAL A 58 8.32 1.49 7.06
N CYS A 59 8.31 0.84 5.89
CA CYS A 59 9.47 0.13 5.33
C CYS A 59 10.64 1.08 5.09
N CYS A 60 10.40 2.18 4.38
CA CYS A 60 11.42 3.17 4.08
C CYS A 60 12.00 3.78 5.37
N ARG A 61 11.16 4.17 6.32
CA ARG A 61 11.56 4.78 7.59
C ARG A 61 12.40 3.81 8.45
N SER A 62 11.94 2.56 8.55
CA SER A 62 12.64 1.52 9.33
C SER A 62 14.02 1.21 8.76
N LEU A 63 14.14 1.10 7.42
CA LEU A 63 15.43 0.88 6.77
C LEU A 63 16.39 2.04 7.04
N ILE A 64 15.97 3.28 6.78
CA ILE A 64 16.80 4.49 6.99
C ILE A 64 17.30 4.55 8.43
N ALA A 65 16.40 4.37 9.41
CA ALA A 65 16.73 4.38 10.83
C ALA A 65 17.72 3.25 11.22
N SER A 66 17.64 2.10 10.56
CA SER A 66 18.52 0.96 10.86
C SER A 66 19.95 1.10 10.31
N LYS A 67 20.10 1.77 9.14
CA LYS A 67 21.35 1.85 8.38
C LYS A 67 22.11 3.17 8.56
N SER A 68 21.50 4.16 9.21
CA SER A 68 22.04 5.52 9.26
C SER A 68 22.24 6.01 10.70
N ALA A 69 23.18 6.94 10.89
CA ALA A 69 23.26 7.70 12.14
C ALA A 69 22.00 8.57 12.32
N PRO A 70 21.58 8.90 13.55
CA PRO A 70 20.31 9.59 13.81
C PRO A 70 20.08 10.89 13.01
N VAL A 71 21.13 11.70 12.82
CA VAL A 71 21.06 12.95 12.04
C VAL A 71 20.77 12.67 10.56
N ILE A 72 21.44 11.67 9.98
CA ILE A 72 21.23 11.25 8.59
C ILE A 72 19.85 10.61 8.43
N ALA A 73 19.41 9.85 9.43
CA ALA A 73 18.07 9.26 9.42
C ALA A 73 16.97 10.33 9.43
N SER A 74 17.13 11.38 10.24
CA SER A 74 16.21 12.53 10.26
C SER A 74 16.19 13.25 8.91
N PHE A 75 17.36 13.52 8.33
CA PHE A 75 17.46 14.12 7.01
C PHE A 75 16.80 13.24 5.94
N GLY A 76 17.16 11.96 5.83
CA GLY A 76 16.58 11.02 4.88
C GLY A 76 15.06 10.86 5.05
N GLY A 77 14.59 10.82 6.29
CA GLY A 77 13.16 10.76 6.61
C GLY A 77 12.37 11.97 6.13
N SER A 78 12.98 13.16 6.10
CA SER A 78 12.32 14.39 5.59
C SER A 78 11.97 14.32 4.10
N TRP A 79 12.63 13.44 3.33
CA TRP A 79 12.35 13.21 1.91
C TRP A 79 11.26 12.17 1.65
N LEU A 80 10.90 11.36 2.66
CA LEU A 80 9.77 10.46 2.63
C LEU A 80 8.51 11.30 2.82
N GLY A 81 8.00 11.88 1.72
CA GLY A 81 6.81 12.71 1.74
C GLY A 81 5.63 11.95 2.32
N ARG A 82 5.12 12.42 3.47
CA ARG A 82 3.87 11.93 4.06
C ARG A 82 2.75 12.01 3.03
N GLY A 83 1.94 10.97 2.90
CA GLY A 83 0.76 11.05 2.03
C GLY A 83 1.05 10.88 0.54
N THR A 84 2.23 10.34 0.15
CA THR A 84 2.55 10.19 -1.26
C THR A 84 1.69 9.09 -1.87
N ASN A 85 0.81 9.49 -2.79
CA ASN A 85 -0.01 8.58 -3.56
C ASN A 85 0.81 7.39 -4.13
N PRO A 86 0.48 6.12 -3.79
CA PRO A 86 1.28 4.95 -4.16
C PRO A 86 1.05 4.53 -5.63
N ALA A 87 1.11 5.48 -6.56
CA ALA A 87 1.05 5.20 -7.99
C ALA A 87 2.28 4.37 -8.42
N PRO A 88 2.16 3.45 -9.39
CA PRO A 88 3.25 2.55 -9.78
C PRO A 88 4.58 3.27 -10.07
N GLU A 89 4.52 4.39 -10.81
CA GLU A 89 5.71 5.18 -11.17
C GLU A 89 6.35 5.82 -9.94
N LYS A 90 5.53 6.28 -8.99
CA LYS A 90 6.01 6.89 -7.75
C LYS A 90 6.67 5.87 -6.84
N LEU A 91 6.15 4.64 -6.80
CA LEU A 91 6.76 3.53 -6.05
C LEU A 91 8.12 3.15 -6.64
N ALA A 92 8.23 3.02 -7.96
CA ALA A 92 9.50 2.77 -8.63
C ALA A 92 10.53 3.90 -8.41
N VAL A 93 10.10 5.16 -8.53
CA VAL A 93 10.95 6.33 -8.24
C VAL A 93 11.42 6.32 -6.78
N LEU A 94 10.54 5.98 -5.84
CA LEU A 94 10.89 5.89 -4.42
C LEU A 94 11.94 4.78 -4.17
N ALA A 95 11.74 3.58 -4.71
CA ALA A 95 12.72 2.50 -4.64
C ALA A 95 14.09 2.95 -5.21
N GLY A 96 14.08 3.68 -6.32
CA GLY A 96 15.26 4.23 -6.98
C GLY A 96 16.05 5.24 -6.15
N ARG A 97 15.42 5.90 -5.18
CA ARG A 97 16.13 6.79 -4.23
C ARG A 97 17.07 6.02 -3.30
N PHE A 98 16.77 4.74 -3.04
CA PHE A 98 17.63 3.87 -2.25
C PHE A 98 18.68 3.18 -3.10
N SER A 99 18.27 2.64 -4.26
CA SER A 99 19.15 1.90 -5.14
C SER A 99 18.53 1.76 -6.52
N ARG A 100 19.33 1.97 -7.58
CA ARG A 100 18.87 1.79 -8.96
C ARG A 100 18.41 0.36 -9.24
N PRO A 101 19.16 -0.71 -8.87
CA PRO A 101 18.70 -2.09 -8.98
C PRO A 101 17.33 -2.37 -8.35
N TRP A 102 16.98 -1.72 -7.24
CA TRP A 102 15.68 -1.94 -6.60
C TRP A 102 14.54 -1.29 -7.37
N ALA A 103 14.78 -0.16 -8.04
CA ALA A 103 13.81 0.41 -8.97
C ALA A 103 13.57 -0.51 -10.17
N ASP A 104 14.65 -1.06 -10.75
CA ASP A 104 14.55 -1.94 -11.91
C ASP A 104 13.82 -3.25 -11.54
N GLU A 105 14.09 -3.82 -10.36
CA GLU A 105 13.39 -5.00 -9.84
C GLU A 105 11.89 -4.74 -9.59
N LEU A 106 11.54 -3.60 -8.98
CA LEU A 106 10.15 -3.24 -8.73
C LEU A 106 9.41 -2.96 -10.03
N ASP A 107 10.03 -2.28 -11.00
CA ASP A 107 9.41 -2.04 -12.29
C ASP A 107 9.22 -3.35 -13.07
N GLU A 108 10.17 -4.29 -12.99
CA GLU A 108 9.98 -5.64 -13.54
C GLU A 108 8.77 -6.32 -12.91
N LEU A 109 8.66 -6.33 -11.57
CA LEU A 109 7.50 -6.88 -10.85
C LEU A 109 6.19 -6.25 -11.33
N LEU A 110 6.14 -4.92 -11.43
CA LEU A 110 4.95 -4.18 -11.84
C LEU A 110 4.53 -4.49 -13.29
N ASN A 111 5.48 -4.83 -14.16
CA ASN A 111 5.28 -5.08 -15.59
C ASN A 111 5.07 -6.57 -15.94
N ARG A 112 5.21 -7.50 -14.99
CA ARG A 112 4.90 -8.93 -15.17
C ARG A 112 3.41 -9.18 -15.43
N ASP A 113 3.11 -10.38 -15.95
CA ASP A 113 1.75 -10.88 -16.17
C ASP A 113 0.85 -9.87 -16.90
N ASP A 114 1.33 -9.40 -18.06
CA ASP A 114 0.66 -8.36 -18.83
C ASP A 114 0.39 -7.11 -17.98
N GLN A 115 1.37 -6.65 -17.20
CA GLN A 115 1.27 -5.45 -16.35
C GLN A 115 0.09 -5.46 -15.36
N ARG A 116 -0.33 -6.63 -14.88
CA ARG A 116 -1.48 -6.78 -13.96
C ARG A 116 -1.34 -5.85 -12.75
N LEU A 117 -0.21 -5.91 -12.04
CA LEU A 117 0.02 -5.09 -10.84
C LEU A 117 -0.01 -3.61 -11.17
N ARG A 118 0.70 -3.18 -12.21
CA ARG A 118 0.71 -1.78 -12.65
C ARG A 118 -0.70 -1.26 -12.92
N ARG A 119 -1.53 -1.98 -13.66
CA ARG A 119 -2.91 -1.57 -13.97
C ARG A 119 -3.79 -1.51 -12.74
N GLU A 120 -3.72 -2.52 -11.88
CA GLU A 120 -4.58 -2.62 -10.70
C GLU A 120 -4.21 -1.59 -9.62
N ILE A 121 -2.92 -1.33 -9.41
CA ILE A 121 -2.49 -0.27 -8.49
C ILE A 121 -2.85 1.12 -9.03
N ALA A 122 -2.70 1.36 -10.33
CA ALA A 122 -3.14 2.60 -10.95
C ALA A 122 -4.67 2.80 -10.79
N LEU A 123 -5.46 1.74 -10.97
CA LEU A 123 -6.90 1.76 -10.74
C LEU A 123 -7.26 2.01 -9.28
N LEU A 124 -6.60 1.35 -8.32
CA LEU A 124 -6.79 1.56 -6.89
C LEU A 124 -6.61 3.04 -6.52
N VAL A 125 -5.51 3.62 -7.00
CA VAL A 125 -5.17 5.02 -6.79
C VAL A 125 -6.21 5.96 -7.39
N ASP A 126 -6.60 5.73 -8.65
CA ASP A 126 -7.63 6.53 -9.34
C ASP A 126 -8.95 6.50 -8.57
N ARG A 127 -9.40 5.30 -8.19
CA ARG A 127 -10.67 5.12 -7.44
C ARG A 127 -10.61 5.76 -6.07
N ARG A 128 -9.50 5.62 -5.33
CA ARG A 128 -9.32 6.32 -4.04
C ARG A 128 -9.44 7.83 -4.21
N ASN A 129 -8.78 8.41 -5.22
CA ASN A 129 -8.82 9.85 -5.47
C ASN A 129 -10.24 10.33 -5.79
N LYS A 130 -10.94 9.63 -6.69
CA LYS A 130 -12.33 9.96 -7.05
C LYS A 130 -13.27 9.89 -5.85
N ILE A 131 -13.16 8.82 -5.05
CA ILE A 131 -13.95 8.67 -3.81
C ILE A 131 -13.67 9.82 -2.84
N ALA A 132 -12.41 10.18 -2.63
CA ALA A 132 -12.02 11.29 -1.75
C ALA A 132 -12.56 12.65 -2.22
N HIS A 133 -12.70 12.84 -3.54
CA HIS A 133 -13.31 14.03 -4.13
C HIS A 133 -14.84 14.00 -4.21
N GLY A 134 -15.49 12.96 -3.64
CA GLY A 134 -16.95 12.83 -3.66
C GLY A 134 -17.54 12.46 -5.02
N LEU A 135 -16.71 12.01 -5.96
CA LEU A 135 -17.17 11.59 -7.28
C LEU A 135 -17.80 10.21 -7.21
N SER A 136 -18.98 10.08 -7.83
CA SER A 136 -19.68 8.80 -7.97
C SER A 136 -19.04 7.99 -9.09
N GLU A 137 -18.08 7.15 -8.74
CA GLU A 137 -17.79 5.98 -9.57
C GLU A 137 -18.17 4.72 -8.81
N GLY A 138 -19.10 3.96 -9.41
CA GLY A 138 -19.51 2.67 -8.89
C GLY A 138 -18.35 1.69 -8.96
N ILE A 139 -17.66 1.49 -7.83
CA ILE A 139 -16.85 0.30 -7.62
C ILE A 139 -17.69 -0.73 -6.86
N GLY A 140 -17.95 -1.86 -7.50
CA GLY A 140 -18.66 -2.96 -6.87
C GLY A 140 -17.79 -3.67 -5.84
N SER A 141 -18.42 -4.33 -4.86
CA SER A 141 -17.73 -5.07 -3.79
C SER A 141 -16.71 -6.07 -4.31
N ARG A 142 -17.01 -6.79 -5.39
CA ARG A 142 -16.07 -7.74 -6.01
C ARG A 142 -14.78 -7.02 -6.44
N LYS A 143 -14.90 -5.95 -7.21
CA LYS A 143 -13.71 -5.23 -7.68
C LYS A 143 -12.93 -4.58 -6.53
N ALA A 144 -13.63 -4.08 -5.50
CA ALA A 144 -12.97 -3.56 -4.29
C ALA A 144 -12.16 -4.65 -3.56
N LEU A 145 -12.67 -5.88 -3.50
CA LEU A 145 -11.96 -7.04 -2.94
C LEU A 145 -10.77 -7.45 -3.83
N ASP A 146 -10.95 -7.48 -5.15
CA ASP A 146 -9.89 -7.88 -6.10
C ASP A 146 -8.66 -6.96 -6.05
N LEU A 147 -8.82 -5.71 -5.59
CA LEU A 147 -7.72 -4.74 -5.43
C LEU A 147 -6.83 -5.01 -4.21
N LEU A 148 -7.25 -5.88 -3.28
CA LEU A 148 -6.47 -6.23 -2.09
C LEU A 148 -5.21 -6.99 -2.47
N ASP A 149 -5.30 -7.96 -3.37
CA ASP A 149 -4.18 -8.84 -3.69
C ASP A 149 -3.03 -8.08 -4.38
N PRO A 150 -3.27 -7.25 -5.41
CA PRO A 150 -2.21 -6.41 -5.99
C PRO A 150 -1.55 -5.48 -4.96
N ALA A 151 -2.35 -4.90 -4.04
CA ALA A 151 -1.82 -4.00 -3.01
C ALA A 151 -0.94 -4.75 -2.01
N ARG A 152 -1.35 -5.95 -1.57
CA ARG A 152 -0.56 -6.81 -0.68
C ARG A 152 0.71 -7.30 -1.36
N GLU A 153 0.65 -7.71 -2.62
CA GLU A 153 1.82 -8.20 -3.35
C GLU A 153 2.90 -7.12 -3.52
N VAL A 154 2.49 -5.89 -3.84
CA VAL A 154 3.42 -4.75 -3.87
C VAL A 154 3.93 -4.42 -2.47
N ALA A 155 3.07 -4.43 -1.45
CA ALA A 155 3.47 -4.20 -0.06
C ALA A 155 4.49 -5.25 0.42
N ASP A 156 4.29 -6.52 0.09
CA ASP A 156 5.18 -7.63 0.41
C ASP A 156 6.56 -7.45 -0.23
N TRP A 157 6.62 -6.94 -1.45
CA TRP A 157 7.91 -6.58 -2.07
C TRP A 157 8.66 -5.54 -1.23
N PHE A 158 7.99 -4.46 -0.78
CA PHE A 158 8.61 -3.44 0.07
C PHE A 158 9.03 -4.04 1.43
N ILE A 159 8.19 -4.87 2.05
CA ILE A 159 8.46 -5.54 3.31
C ILE A 159 9.71 -6.43 3.20
N LEU A 160 9.82 -7.23 2.14
CA LEU A 160 10.93 -8.14 1.94
C LEU A 160 12.22 -7.39 1.55
N ARG A 161 12.12 -6.44 0.64
CA ARG A 161 13.29 -5.75 0.08
C ARG A 161 13.90 -4.72 1.03
N LEU A 162 13.07 -4.05 1.82
CA LEU A 162 13.50 -2.99 2.76
C LEU A 162 13.55 -3.49 4.21
N ASP A 163 13.79 -4.79 4.42
CA ASP A 163 13.97 -5.37 5.75
C ASP A 163 15.14 -4.67 6.47
N PRO A 164 14.91 -3.96 7.59
CA PRO A 164 15.96 -3.23 8.30
C PRO A 164 17.03 -4.14 8.93
N ARG A 165 16.77 -5.45 9.02
CA ARG A 165 17.68 -6.46 9.57
C ARG A 165 18.70 -6.98 8.56
N SER A 166 18.43 -6.78 7.26
CA SER A 166 19.25 -7.29 6.14
C SER A 166 20.65 -6.70 6.06
#